data_AF-A0A2I0T820-F1
#
_entry.id   AF-A0A2I0T820-F1
#
_cell.length_a   1.000
_cell.length_b   1.000
_cell.length_c   1.000
_cell.angle_alpha   90.00
_cell.angle_beta   90.00
_cell.angle_gamma   90.00
#
_symmetry.space_group_name_H-M   'P 1'
#
loop_
_entity.id
_entity.type
_entity.pdbx_description
1 polymer ?
#
loop_
_entity_poly.entity_id
_entity_poly.type
_entity_poly.pdbx_seq_one_letter_code
_entity_poly.pdbx_strand_id
1 'polypeptide(L)'
;MDFSTMELDEALRKFQAHIRVQGEAQKVERLIEAFSLRSWIAVVGCGRLAGVDDGEDIPREMLIGIYERIRKRELKTNEDHVSQVQKVEKLIVGKKPVLSLPHRRLVCYCRLFEVPDPNKPQKLGLHQREIFLFNDLLVVTKIFQKKKNSVTYSFRQSFSLYGMQVLLFENQCKSLLSF
;
A
#
# COMPACT_ATOMS: atom_id res chain seq x y z
N MET A 1 23.02 4.35 -8.88
CA MET A 1 22.68 5.66 -8.28
C MET A 1 24.00 6.31 -7.91
N ASP A 2 24.27 7.48 -8.48
CA ASP A 2 25.47 8.27 -8.20
C ASP A 2 25.17 9.18 -7.01
N PHE A 3 25.94 9.06 -5.93
CA PHE A 3 25.72 9.77 -4.65
C PHE A 3 26.89 10.70 -4.29
N SER A 4 27.83 10.89 -5.22
CA SER A 4 29.12 11.57 -5.04
C SER A 4 29.01 13.06 -4.70
N THR A 5 27.85 13.69 -4.90
CA THR A 5 27.62 15.14 -4.66
C THR A 5 26.41 15.44 -3.77
N MET A 6 25.81 14.43 -3.12
CA MET A 6 24.58 14.60 -2.35
C MET A 6 24.84 14.43 -0.84
N GLU A 7 24.24 15.28 -0.01
CA GLU A 7 24.26 15.09 1.44
C GLU A 7 23.53 13.79 1.84
N LEU A 8 23.97 13.18 2.95
CA LEU A 8 23.50 11.88 3.42
C LEU A 8 21.97 11.77 3.46
N ASP A 9 21.27 12.84 3.83
CA ASP A 9 19.81 12.88 3.90
C ASP A 9 19.11 13.01 2.55
N GLU A 10 19.71 13.66 1.54
CA GLU A 10 19.15 13.67 0.19
C GLU A 10 19.32 12.31 -0.49
N ALA A 11 20.46 11.67 -0.26
CA ALA A 11 20.72 10.32 -0.71
C ALA A 11 19.82 9.30 0.02
N LEU A 12 19.59 9.45 1.32
CA LEU A 12 18.62 8.65 2.10
C LEU A 12 17.19 8.83 1.57
N ARG A 13 16.79 10.06 1.23
CA ARG A 13 15.49 10.36 0.61
C ARG A 13 15.34 9.70 -0.76
N LYS A 14 16.33 9.80 -1.65
CA LYS A 14 16.32 9.13 -2.95
C LYS A 14 16.25 7.61 -2.81
N PHE A 15 16.94 7.06 -1.82
CA PHE A 15 16.97 5.63 -1.55
C PHE A 15 15.62 5.14 -1.00
N GLN A 16 15.07 5.82 0.00
CA GLN A 16 13.77 5.50 0.60
C GLN A 16 12.57 5.77 -0.31
N ALA A 17 12.72 6.64 -1.32
CA ALA A 17 11.71 6.79 -2.36
C ALA A 17 11.53 5.50 -3.18
N HIS A 18 12.61 4.75 -3.41
CA HIS A 18 12.59 3.51 -4.19
C HIS A 18 12.37 2.26 -3.34
N ILE A 19 12.71 2.30 -2.05
CA ILE A 19 12.62 1.14 -1.17
C ILE A 19 11.75 1.48 0.04
N ARG A 20 10.67 0.71 0.21
CA ARG A 20 9.75 0.86 1.34
C ARG A 20 10.37 0.27 2.59
N VAL A 21 10.92 1.13 3.44
CA VAL A 21 11.43 0.75 4.76
C VAL A 21 10.26 0.85 5.76
N GLN A 22 9.38 -0.15 5.79
CA GLN A 22 8.39 -0.28 6.86
C GLN A 22 8.48 -1.65 7.52
N GLY A 23 8.81 -1.66 8.83
CA GLY A 23 8.77 -2.85 9.69
C GLY A 23 10.16 -3.44 10.00
N GLU A 24 10.34 -3.76 11.30
CA GLU A 24 11.53 -4.26 11.99
C GLU A 24 12.74 -3.29 12.03
N ALA A 25 13.08 -2.81 13.23
CA ALA A 25 14.25 -1.96 13.47
C ALA A 25 15.54 -2.59 12.90
N GLN A 26 15.66 -3.93 12.92
CA GLN A 26 16.77 -4.66 12.32
C GLN A 26 16.85 -4.55 10.79
N LYS A 27 15.73 -4.47 10.06
CA LYS A 27 15.75 -4.29 8.60
C LYS A 27 16.11 -2.86 8.23
N VAL A 28 15.63 -1.90 9.02
CA VAL A 28 16.03 -0.49 8.93
C VAL A 28 17.54 -0.37 9.16
N GLU A 29 18.05 -1.02 10.20
CA GLU A 29 19.46 -1.03 10.57
C GLU A 29 20.34 -1.67 9.47
N ARG A 30 19.97 -2.84 8.94
CA ARG A 30 20.70 -3.49 7.82
C ARG A 30 20.71 -2.66 6.54
N LEU A 31 19.65 -1.91 6.30
CA LEU A 31 19.49 -1.08 5.11
C LEU A 31 20.23 0.26 5.27
N ILE A 32 20.24 0.83 6.47
CA ILE A 32 21.12 1.95 6.84
C ILE A 32 22.59 1.51 6.78
N GLU A 33 22.93 0.31 7.26
CA GLU A 33 24.26 -0.28 7.18
C GLU A 33 24.71 -0.44 5.71
N ALA A 34 23.86 -0.99 4.85
CA ALA A 34 24.13 -1.12 3.41
C ALA A 34 24.24 0.23 2.67
N PHE A 35 23.46 1.24 3.09
CA PHE A 35 23.52 2.60 2.55
C PHE A 35 24.79 3.34 3.01
N SER A 36 25.12 3.25 4.30
CA SER A 36 26.36 3.77 4.88
C SER A 36 27.58 3.16 4.20
N LEU A 37 27.63 1.83 4.03
CA LEU A 37 28.73 1.16 3.33
C LEU A 37 28.91 1.65 1.88
N ARG A 38 27.84 2.09 1.20
CA ARG A 38 27.91 2.54 -0.20
C ARG A 38 28.15 4.04 -0.35
N SER A 39 27.64 4.88 0.54
CA SER A 39 27.96 6.31 0.58
C SER A 39 29.37 6.55 1.11
N TRP A 40 29.85 5.77 2.09
CA TRP A 40 31.20 5.93 2.63
C TRP A 40 32.28 5.61 1.60
N ILE A 41 32.05 4.61 0.73
CA ILE A 41 32.96 4.30 -0.40
C ILE A 41 33.01 5.43 -1.43
N ALA A 42 31.93 6.21 -1.58
CA ALA A 42 31.87 7.31 -2.56
C ALA A 42 32.37 8.66 -2.00
N VAL A 43 32.26 8.89 -0.69
CA VAL A 43 32.69 10.13 -0.03
C VAL A 43 34.12 10.03 0.51
N VAL A 44 34.61 8.82 0.79
CA VAL A 44 35.95 8.62 1.35
C VAL A 44 36.66 7.56 0.53
N GLY A 45 37.64 7.98 -0.27
CA GLY A 45 38.64 7.11 -0.89
C GLY A 45 39.58 6.50 0.17
N CYS A 46 39.04 5.84 1.18
CA CYS A 46 39.81 5.18 2.23
C CYS A 46 39.12 3.88 2.62
N GLY A 47 39.84 2.78 2.39
CA GLY A 47 39.97 1.67 3.34
C GLY A 47 38.69 0.95 3.76
N ARG A 48 38.59 -0.30 3.33
CA ARG A 48 37.85 -1.35 4.02
C ARG A 48 38.00 -1.26 5.55
N LEU A 49 36.86 -1.36 6.23
CA LEU A 49 36.62 -1.80 7.61
C LEU A 49 37.89 -2.23 8.39
N ALA A 50 38.39 -1.33 9.23
CA ALA A 50 39.18 -1.69 10.40
C ALA A 50 38.83 -0.67 11.50
N GLY A 51 38.29 -1.16 12.61
CA GLY A 51 37.97 -0.35 13.78
C GLY A 51 36.66 0.42 13.63
N VAL A 52 35.63 -0.05 14.32
CA VAL A 52 34.63 0.84 14.93
C VAL A 52 35.39 2.05 15.47
N ASP A 53 35.01 3.26 15.02
CA ASP A 53 35.66 4.55 15.30
C ASP A 53 36.38 4.54 16.66
N ASP A 54 37.65 4.96 16.67
CA ASP A 54 38.58 5.04 17.81
C ASP A 54 38.04 5.96 18.95
N GLY A 55 36.87 5.66 19.49
CA GLY A 55 36.19 6.42 20.54
C GLY A 55 35.75 7.84 20.17
N GLU A 56 35.93 8.29 18.93
CA GLU A 56 35.54 9.66 18.52
C GLU A 56 34.09 9.70 18.05
N ASP A 57 33.27 10.46 18.78
CA ASP A 57 31.85 10.61 18.54
C ASP A 57 31.57 11.23 17.16
N ILE A 58 30.54 10.72 16.49
CA ILE A 58 29.96 11.36 15.30
C ILE A 58 29.67 12.83 15.62
N PRO A 59 30.17 13.81 14.84
CA PRO A 59 30.02 15.23 15.14
C PRO A 59 28.57 15.62 15.43
N ARG A 60 28.32 16.15 16.64
CA ARG A 60 26.97 16.51 17.13
C ARG A 60 26.22 17.44 16.18
N GLU A 61 26.92 18.33 15.48
CA GLU A 61 26.32 19.23 14.48
C GLU A 61 25.71 18.48 13.29
N MET A 62 26.34 17.38 12.86
CA MET A 62 25.83 16.53 11.78
C MET A 62 24.55 15.81 12.22
N LEU A 63 24.52 15.27 13.44
CA LEU A 63 23.34 14.62 14.01
C LEU A 63 22.15 15.59 14.17
N ILE A 64 22.41 16.81 14.65
CA ILE A 64 21.39 17.87 14.76
C ILE A 64 20.87 18.26 13.37
N GLY A 65 21.76 18.40 12.38
CA GLY A 65 21.39 18.69 10.99
C GLY A 65 20.48 17.62 10.38
N ILE A 66 20.84 16.35 10.55
CA ILE A 66 20.02 15.21 10.08
C ILE A 66 18.66 15.20 10.79
N TYR A 67 18.64 15.37 12.11
CA TYR A 67 17.40 15.39 12.90
C TYR A 67 16.46 16.52 12.45
N GLU A 68 16.96 17.75 12.32
CA GLU A 68 16.15 18.89 11.89
C GLU A 68 15.62 18.72 10.47
N ARG A 69 16.40 18.13 9.55
CA ARG A 69 15.97 17.88 8.17
C ARG A 69 14.94 16.76 8.08
N ILE A 70 15.07 15.67 8.84
CA ILE A 70 14.06 14.61 8.93
C ILE A 70 12.78 15.14 9.58
N ARG A 71 12.90 15.95 10.65
CA ARG A 71 11.76 16.58 11.33
C ARG A 71 10.99 17.53 10.41
N LYS A 72 11.69 18.33 9.59
CA LYS A 72 11.05 19.26 8.64
C LYS A 72 10.36 18.55 7.47
N ARG A 73 10.82 17.37 7.07
CA ARG A 73 10.22 16.62 5.97
C ARG A 73 10.33 15.13 6.23
N GLU A 74 9.23 14.54 6.69
CA GLU A 74 9.12 13.10 6.91
C GLU A 74 9.55 12.32 5.66
N LEU A 75 10.26 11.23 5.90
CA LEU A 75 10.68 10.32 4.85
C LEU A 75 9.47 9.50 4.39
N LYS A 76 8.99 9.79 3.17
CA LYS A 76 7.87 9.09 2.56
C LYS A 76 8.38 8.26 1.39
N THR A 77 8.07 6.97 1.41
CA THR A 77 8.23 6.11 0.22
C THR A 77 7.25 6.56 -0.86
N ASN A 78 7.62 6.37 -2.13
CA ASN A 78 6.73 6.63 -3.25
C ASN A 78 5.43 5.81 -3.16
N GLU A 79 4.35 6.33 -3.75
CA GLU A 79 3.10 5.59 -3.84
C GLU A 79 3.25 4.37 -4.74
N ASP A 80 2.91 3.19 -4.22
CA ASP A 80 2.91 1.91 -4.92
C ASP A 80 1.46 1.39 -5.14
N HIS A 81 1.31 0.24 -5.81
CA HIS A 81 -0.01 -0.39 -5.96
C HIS A 81 -0.65 -0.71 -4.61
N VAL A 82 0.15 -1.03 -3.59
CA VAL A 82 -0.32 -1.32 -2.22
C VAL A 82 -0.89 -0.06 -1.55
N SER A 83 -0.33 1.12 -1.83
CA SER A 83 -0.79 2.41 -1.31
C SER A 83 -2.23 2.71 -1.78
N GLN A 84 -2.57 2.30 -3.00
CA GLN A 84 -3.96 2.38 -3.49
C GLN A 84 -4.88 1.43 -2.72
N VAL A 85 -4.43 0.19 -2.48
CA VAL A 85 -5.19 -0.77 -1.67
C VAL A 85 -5.38 -0.28 -0.24
N GLN A 86 -4.37 0.36 0.37
CA GLN A 86 -4.49 0.99 1.68
C GLN A 86 -5.51 2.13 1.70
N LYS A 87 -5.58 2.96 0.64
CA LYS A 87 -6.60 4.01 0.51
C LYS A 87 -8.00 3.38 0.46
N VAL A 88 -8.22 2.37 -0.38
CA VAL A 88 -9.51 1.65 -0.46
C VAL A 88 -9.85 0.98 0.87
N GLU A 89 -8.88 0.32 1.50
CA GLU A 89 -9.06 -0.32 2.80
C GLU A 89 -9.56 0.68 3.83
N LYS A 90 -9.00 1.89 3.93
CA LYS A 90 -9.48 2.94 4.85
C LYS A 90 -10.95 3.36 4.60
N LEU A 91 -11.44 3.25 3.37
CA LEU A 91 -12.84 3.57 3.03
C LEU A 91 -13.82 2.46 3.45
N ILE A 92 -13.33 1.22 3.61
CA ILE A 92 -14.14 0.06 3.97
C ILE A 92 -14.14 -0.11 5.50
N VAL A 93 -15.33 -0.04 6.11
CA VAL A 93 -15.57 -0.22 7.55
C VAL A 93 -16.25 -1.57 7.82
N GLY A 94 -15.96 -2.17 8.98
CA GLY A 94 -16.52 -3.45 9.41
C GLY A 94 -15.46 -4.54 9.63
N LYS A 95 -15.92 -5.78 9.89
CA LYS A 95 -15.07 -6.97 10.10
C LYS A 95 -14.50 -7.46 8.77
N LYS A 96 -13.50 -6.74 8.23
CA LYS A 96 -12.80 -7.09 7.00
C LYS A 96 -11.47 -7.80 7.30
N PRO A 97 -10.99 -8.70 6.42
CA PRO A 97 -9.62 -9.19 6.48
C PRO A 97 -8.64 -8.07 6.09
N VAL A 98 -7.35 -8.26 6.41
CA VAL A 98 -6.30 -7.30 5.99
C VAL A 98 -6.19 -7.30 4.47
N LEU A 99 -6.49 -6.15 3.86
CA LEU A 99 -6.49 -6.00 2.41
C LEU A 99 -5.13 -5.55 1.87
N SER A 100 -4.40 -4.70 2.59
CA SER A 100 -3.13 -4.10 2.16
C SER A 100 -1.92 -5.05 2.23
N LEU A 101 -2.05 -6.23 1.62
CA LEU A 101 -0.94 -7.17 1.45
C LEU A 101 -0.03 -6.73 0.30
N PRO A 102 1.30 -6.96 0.37
CA PRO A 102 2.24 -6.54 -0.67
C PRO A 102 1.94 -7.07 -2.08
N HIS A 103 1.38 -8.27 -2.17
CA HIS A 103 1.02 -8.94 -3.43
C HIS A 103 -0.39 -8.58 -3.92
N ARG A 104 -1.20 -7.90 -3.11
CA ARG A 104 -2.59 -7.60 -3.45
C ARG A 104 -2.66 -6.29 -4.22
N ARG A 105 -3.29 -6.32 -5.40
CA ARG A 105 -3.47 -5.18 -6.30
C ARG A 105 -4.95 -5.02 -6.63
N LEU A 106 -5.46 -3.79 -6.51
CA LEU A 106 -6.79 -3.45 -6.99
C LEU A 106 -6.82 -3.54 -8.52
N VAL A 107 -7.71 -4.38 -9.06
CA VAL A 107 -7.91 -4.59 -10.49
C VAL A 107 -9.03 -3.70 -10.99
N CYS A 108 -10.21 -3.78 -10.38
CA CYS A 108 -11.34 -2.97 -10.79
C CYS A 108 -12.31 -2.65 -9.65
N TYR A 109 -13.12 -1.61 -9.89
CA TYR A 109 -14.23 -1.21 -9.06
C TYR A 109 -15.51 -1.21 -9.90
N CYS A 110 -16.54 -1.90 -9.43
CA CYS A 110 -17.80 -2.04 -10.15
C CYS A 110 -18.99 -1.88 -9.20
N ARG A 111 -20.06 -1.22 -9.67
CA ARG A 111 -21.34 -1.18 -8.97
C ARG A 111 -22.26 -2.23 -9.58
N LEU A 112 -22.67 -3.21 -8.78
CA LEU A 112 -23.55 -4.31 -9.20
C LEU A 112 -24.77 -4.40 -8.27
N PHE A 113 -25.79 -5.14 -8.69
CA PHE A 113 -26.96 -5.42 -7.87
C PHE A 113 -26.99 -6.91 -7.57
N GLU A 114 -26.92 -7.25 -6.29
CA GLU A 114 -26.99 -8.64 -5.87
C GLU A 114 -28.40 -9.18 -6.13
N VAL A 115 -28.50 -10.37 -6.71
CA VAL A 115 -29.77 -11.04 -7.03
C VAL A 115 -29.88 -12.26 -6.12
N PRO A 116 -30.69 -12.22 -5.04
CA PRO A 116 -30.83 -13.37 -4.14
C PRO A 116 -31.51 -14.58 -4.79
N ASP A 117 -32.46 -14.32 -5.71
CA ASP A 117 -33.24 -15.35 -6.39
C ASP A 117 -33.43 -14.97 -7.86
N PRO A 118 -32.74 -15.65 -8.81
CA PRO A 118 -32.83 -15.35 -10.25
C PRO A 118 -34.20 -15.60 -10.87
N ASN A 119 -35.07 -16.37 -10.21
CA ASN A 119 -36.40 -16.72 -10.72
C ASN A 119 -37.48 -15.73 -10.27
N LYS A 120 -37.16 -14.83 -9.33
CA LYS A 120 -38.11 -13.83 -8.82
C LYS A 120 -37.81 -12.45 -9.39
N PRO A 121 -38.82 -11.73 -9.92
CA PRO A 121 -38.62 -10.36 -10.37
C PRO A 121 -38.28 -9.47 -9.16
N GLN A 122 -37.25 -8.62 -9.31
CA GLN A 122 -36.86 -7.65 -8.31
C GLN A 122 -36.88 -6.22 -8.85
N LYS A 123 -37.13 -5.25 -7.97
CA LYS A 123 -37.08 -3.83 -8.35
C LYS A 123 -35.67 -3.41 -8.73
N LEU A 124 -35.55 -2.68 -9.83
CA LEU A 124 -34.27 -2.10 -10.28
C LEU A 124 -33.72 -1.16 -9.21
N GLY A 125 -32.46 -1.35 -8.82
CA GLY A 125 -31.82 -0.58 -7.75
C GLY A 125 -31.75 -1.29 -6.40
N LEU A 126 -32.51 -2.36 -6.20
CA LEU A 126 -32.49 -3.12 -4.95
C LEU A 126 -31.18 -3.90 -4.81
N HIS A 127 -30.69 -4.05 -3.58
CA HIS A 127 -29.44 -4.75 -3.27
C HIS A 127 -28.20 -4.21 -4.01
N GLN A 128 -28.09 -2.89 -4.19
CA GLN A 128 -26.86 -2.28 -4.71
C GLN A 128 -25.64 -2.67 -3.86
N ARG A 129 -24.60 -3.15 -4.54
CA ARG A 129 -23.30 -3.52 -3.99
C ARG A 129 -22.19 -2.81 -4.73
N GLU A 130 -21.16 -2.48 -3.98
CA GLU A 130 -19.95 -1.86 -4.46
C GLU A 130 -18.86 -2.94 -4.37
N ILE A 131 -18.42 -3.40 -5.53
CA ILE A 131 -17.55 -4.56 -5.70
C ILE A 131 -16.14 -4.06 -5.97
N PHE A 132 -15.20 -4.55 -5.17
CA PHE A 132 -13.77 -4.32 -5.36
C PHE A 132 -13.12 -5.63 -5.76
N LEU A 133 -12.66 -5.71 -7.01
CA LEU A 133 -11.92 -6.86 -7.50
C LEU A 133 -10.42 -6.61 -7.29
N PHE A 134 -9.80 -7.51 -6.55
CA PHE A 134 -8.36 -7.63 -6.45
C PHE A 134 -7.88 -8.79 -7.33
N ASN A 135 -6.57 -8.93 -7.48
CA ASN A 135 -5.97 -10.01 -8.26
C ASN A 135 -6.22 -11.42 -7.68
N ASP A 136 -6.46 -11.52 -6.37
CA ASP A 136 -6.66 -12.78 -5.65
C ASP A 136 -8.02 -12.88 -4.92
N LEU A 137 -8.74 -11.77 -4.80
CA LEU A 137 -9.89 -11.63 -3.91
C LEU A 137 -10.98 -10.75 -4.54
N LEU A 138 -12.23 -11.16 -4.42
CA LEU A 138 -13.40 -10.35 -4.72
C LEU A 138 -14.02 -9.84 -3.41
N VAL A 139 -14.12 -8.53 -3.20
CA VAL A 139 -14.70 -7.95 -1.99
C VAL A 139 -16.03 -7.28 -2.31
N VAL A 140 -17.09 -7.69 -1.60
CA VAL A 140 -18.44 -7.16 -1.73
C VAL A 140 -18.73 -6.21 -0.57
N THR A 141 -19.16 -5.00 -0.90
CA THR A 141 -19.48 -3.97 0.09
C THR A 141 -20.82 -3.32 -0.20
N LYS A 142 -21.37 -2.60 0.80
CA LYS A 142 -22.57 -1.76 0.68
C LYS A 142 -22.20 -0.32 1.02
N ILE A 143 -22.74 0.67 0.32
CA ILE A 143 -22.56 2.07 0.71
C ILE A 143 -23.09 2.25 2.15
N PHE A 144 -22.25 2.79 3.04
CA PHE A 144 -22.60 3.07 4.42
C PHE A 144 -22.97 4.55 4.59
N GLN A 145 -22.03 5.46 4.30
CA GLN A 145 -22.28 6.90 4.29
C GLN A 145 -21.74 7.52 3.01
N LYS A 146 -22.50 8.44 2.44
CA LYS A 146 -22.10 9.25 1.29
C LYS A 146 -22.14 10.73 1.69
N LYS A 147 -20.98 11.30 1.98
CA LYS A 147 -20.80 12.75 2.18
C LYS A 147 -20.36 13.39 0.85
N LYS A 148 -20.43 14.72 0.76
CA LYS A 148 -20.15 15.51 -0.46
C LYS A 148 -18.80 15.14 -1.13
N ASN A 149 -17.76 14.88 -0.33
CA ASN A 149 -16.40 14.58 -0.83
C ASN A 149 -15.86 13.21 -0.39
N SER A 150 -16.66 12.37 0.28
CA SER A 150 -16.16 11.08 0.79
C SER A 150 -17.28 10.04 0.88
N VAL A 151 -16.99 8.83 0.41
CA VAL A 151 -17.89 7.68 0.53
C VAL A 151 -17.23 6.63 1.41
N THR A 152 -17.97 6.09 2.37
CA THR A 152 -17.55 4.94 3.16
C THR A 152 -18.40 3.73 2.82
N TYR A 153 -17.76 2.56 2.83
CA TYR A 153 -18.36 1.30 2.44
C TYR A 153 -18.40 0.36 3.64
N SER A 154 -19.54 -0.25 3.92
CA SER A 154 -19.67 -1.32 4.88
C SER A 154 -19.29 -2.65 4.21
N PHE A 155 -18.30 -3.33 4.78
CA PHE A 155 -17.92 -4.68 4.37
C PHE A 155 -19.10 -5.65 4.55
N ARG A 156 -19.36 -6.47 3.54
CA ARG A 156 -20.36 -7.55 3.59
C ARG A 156 -19.69 -8.92 3.59
N GLN A 157 -18.96 -9.22 2.53
CA GLN A 157 -18.35 -10.53 2.31
C GLN A 157 -17.15 -10.42 1.36
N SER A 158 -16.30 -11.43 1.36
CA SER A 158 -15.16 -11.55 0.46
C SER A 158 -15.01 -12.98 -0.02
N PHE A 159 -14.66 -13.16 -1.28
CA PHE A 159 -14.49 -14.45 -1.92
C PHE A 159 -13.08 -14.58 -2.51
N SER A 160 -12.41 -15.69 -2.23
CA SER A 160 -11.17 -16.01 -2.94
C SER A 160 -11.49 -16.33 -4.40
N LEU A 161 -10.67 -15.85 -5.32
CA LEU A 161 -10.82 -16.17 -6.75
C LEU A 161 -10.34 -17.59 -7.07
N TYR A 162 -9.67 -18.27 -6.14
CA TYR A 162 -9.20 -19.63 -6.34
C TYR A 162 -10.38 -20.59 -6.53
N GLY A 163 -10.47 -21.19 -7.72
CA GLY A 163 -11.56 -22.10 -8.09
C GLY A 163 -12.92 -21.43 -8.32
N MET A 164 -12.98 -20.10 -8.34
CA MET A 164 -14.22 -19.37 -8.63
C MET A 164 -14.56 -19.50 -10.12
N GLN A 165 -15.82 -19.79 -10.43
CA GLN A 165 -16.33 -19.85 -11.80
C GLN A 165 -17.33 -18.72 -12.00
N VAL A 166 -17.25 -18.03 -13.14
CA VAL A 166 -18.16 -16.94 -13.48
C VAL A 166 -19.08 -17.43 -14.58
N LEU A 167 -20.38 -17.38 -14.32
CA LEU A 167 -21.42 -17.77 -15.27
C LEU A 167 -22.25 -16.54 -15.60
N LEU A 168 -22.41 -16.29 -16.90
CA LEU A 168 -23.35 -15.29 -17.38
C LEU A 168 -24.71 -15.97 -17.50
N PHE A 169 -25.75 -15.33 -16.97
CA PHE A 169 -27.11 -15.74 -17.19
C PHE A 169 -27.93 -14.54 -17.67
N GLU A 170 -28.84 -14.82 -18.58
CA GLU A 170 -29.83 -13.88 -19.04
C GLU A 170 -31.18 -14.55 -18.86
N ASN A 171 -32.00 -13.98 -17.99
CA ASN A 171 -33.39 -14.40 -17.86
C ASN A 171 -34.27 -13.38 -18.58
N GLN A 172 -35.53 -13.71 -18.86
CA GLN A 172 -36.48 -12.87 -19.61
C GLN A 172 -36.66 -11.43 -19.07
N CYS A 173 -36.06 -11.12 -17.91
CA CYS A 173 -36.09 -9.82 -17.25
C CYS A 173 -34.73 -9.11 -17.05
N LYS A 174 -33.59 -9.56 -17.61
CA LYS A 174 -32.29 -8.84 -17.85
C LYS A 174 -31.05 -9.75 -17.74
N SER A 175 -30.00 -9.39 -18.49
CA SER A 175 -28.62 -9.88 -18.36
C SER A 175 -27.98 -9.43 -17.04
N LEU A 176 -27.66 -10.36 -16.14
CA LEU A 176 -26.97 -10.07 -14.88
C LEU A 176 -25.82 -11.07 -14.64
N LEU A 177 -24.71 -10.60 -14.07
CA LEU A 177 -23.56 -11.43 -13.70
C LEU A 177 -23.82 -12.10 -12.35
N SER A 178 -23.71 -13.44 -12.30
CA SER A 178 -23.65 -14.21 -11.05
C SER A 178 -22.18 -14.47 -10.70
N PHE A 179 -21.83 -14.30 -9.42
CA PHE A 179 -20.57 -14.78 -8.84
C PHE A 179 -20.83 -16.01 -7.99
#